data_AF-A0A8J2L9Z4-F1
#
_entry.id   AF-A0A8J2L9Z4-F1
#
_cell.length_a   1.000
_cell.length_b   1.000
_cell.length_c   1.000
_cell.angle_alpha   90.00
_cell.angle_beta   90.00
_cell.angle_gamma   90.00
#
_symmetry.space_group_name_H-M   'P 1'
#
loop_
_entity.id
_entity.type
_entity.pdbx_description
1 polymer ?
#
loop_
_entity_poly.entity_id
_entity_poly.type
_entity_poly.pdbx_seq_one_letter_code
_entity_poly.pdbx_strand_id
1 'polypeptide(L)'
;TAWDPDEESDLEYDISCPCRVWDGSGSQLGDEDAENAFNNFRVDPITGEIVLITSMAYKKSSTIEFQATVKDIKGMKPQTDNATVTIHVLVAERNKPIFGPPWSAGNPWI
;
A
#
# COMPACT_ATOMS: atom_id res chain seq x y z
N THR A 1 -4.17 -12.98 3.75
CA THR A 1 -5.20 -13.78 3.06
C THR A 1 -6.23 -14.20 4.07
N ALA A 2 -7.50 -14.27 3.67
CA ALA A 2 -8.57 -14.80 4.51
C ALA A 2 -8.77 -16.30 4.24
N TRP A 3 -9.41 -17.02 5.17
CA TRP A 3 -9.69 -18.44 5.05
C TRP A 3 -11.10 -18.72 5.56
N ASP A 4 -11.93 -19.37 4.75
CA ASP A 4 -13.24 -19.87 5.13
C ASP A 4 -13.18 -21.41 5.26
N PRO A 5 -13.65 -22.00 6.39
CA PRO A 5 -13.61 -23.45 6.60
C PRO A 5 -14.51 -24.27 5.66
N ASP A 6 -15.46 -23.65 4.97
CA ASP A 6 -16.42 -24.33 4.10
C ASP A 6 -15.72 -24.91 2.85
N GLU A 7 -16.03 -26.17 2.53
CA GLU A 7 -15.36 -26.95 1.48
C GLU A 7 -15.59 -26.38 0.06
N GLU A 8 -16.62 -25.56 -0.11
CA GLU A 8 -16.96 -24.89 -1.37
C GLU A 8 -16.78 -23.36 -1.33
N SER A 9 -16.06 -22.82 -0.34
CA SER A 9 -15.88 -21.37 -0.22
C SER A 9 -15.26 -20.74 -1.47
N ASP A 10 -15.75 -19.55 -1.81
CA ASP A 10 -15.29 -18.77 -2.98
C ASP A 10 -15.15 -17.32 -2.55
N LEU A 11 -13.90 -16.88 -2.33
CA LEU A 11 -13.60 -15.60 -1.70
C LEU A 11 -13.37 -14.52 -2.74
N GLU A 12 -14.13 -13.43 -2.62
CA GLU A 12 -13.98 -12.21 -3.42
C GLU A 12 -13.45 -11.08 -2.53
N TYR A 13 -12.33 -10.49 -2.93
CA TYR A 13 -11.65 -9.41 -2.22
C TYR A 13 -11.98 -8.04 -2.82
N ASP A 14 -12.14 -7.04 -1.96
CA ASP A 14 -12.35 -5.65 -2.35
C ASP A 14 -11.60 -4.68 -1.41
N ILE A 15 -11.39 -3.44 -1.86
CA ILE A 15 -10.83 -2.35 -1.05
C ILE A 15 -11.74 -1.14 -1.12
N SER A 16 -11.90 -0.44 0.01
CA SER A 16 -12.81 0.70 0.11
C SER A 16 -12.28 1.81 1.02
N CYS A 17 -12.70 3.04 0.74
CA CYS A 17 -12.65 4.16 1.68
C CYS A 17 -13.93 4.11 2.56
N PRO A 18 -13.83 4.43 3.87
CA PRO A 18 -13.08 5.55 4.41
C PRO A 18 -11.58 5.30 4.49
N CYS A 19 -10.83 6.30 4.06
CA CYS A 19 -9.37 6.26 4.01
C CYS A 19 -8.79 7.50 4.68
N ARG A 20 -7.53 7.38 5.11
CA ARG A 20 -6.76 8.48 5.72
C ARG A 20 -5.39 8.52 5.08
N VAL A 21 -4.83 9.71 4.95
CA VAL A 21 -3.47 9.88 4.43
C VAL A 21 -2.71 10.90 5.26
N TRP A 22 -1.42 10.64 5.46
CA TRP A 22 -0.49 11.55 6.11
C TRP A 22 0.62 11.91 5.13
N ASP A 23 1.09 13.15 5.19
CA ASP A 23 2.22 13.63 4.41
C ASP A 23 3.57 13.24 5.04
N GLY A 24 4.69 13.62 4.39
CA GLY A 24 6.03 13.34 4.89
C GLY A 24 6.40 14.03 6.22
N SER A 25 5.60 14.99 6.68
CA SER A 25 5.76 15.63 7.99
C SER A 25 4.99 14.93 9.11
N GLY A 26 4.11 13.97 8.77
CA GLY A 26 3.19 13.32 9.69
C GLY A 26 1.86 14.07 9.86
N SER A 27 1.58 15.07 9.01
CA SER A 27 0.32 15.80 9.05
C SER A 27 -0.76 15.04 8.29
N GLN A 28 -1.93 14.83 8.89
CA GLN A 28 -3.07 14.21 8.22
C GLN A 28 -3.66 15.19 7.19
N LEU A 29 -3.85 14.72 5.96
CA LEU A 29 -4.45 15.52 4.88
C LEU A 29 -5.98 15.34 4.83
N GLY A 30 -6.64 16.10 3.97
CA GLY A 30 -8.09 16.06 3.81
C GLY A 30 -8.60 14.83 3.07
N ASP A 31 -9.92 14.67 3.02
CA ASP A 31 -10.58 13.51 2.39
C ASP A 31 -10.26 13.41 0.89
N GLU A 32 -10.20 14.54 0.17
CA GLU A 32 -9.83 14.56 -1.25
C GLU A 32 -8.40 14.01 -1.48
N ASP A 33 -7.45 14.39 -0.62
CA ASP A 33 -6.08 13.87 -0.70
C ASP A 33 -6.04 12.37 -0.37
N ALA A 34 -6.86 11.93 0.60
CA ALA A 34 -6.97 10.52 0.96
C ALA A 34 -7.55 9.68 -0.19
N GLU A 35 -8.61 10.15 -0.84
CA GLU A 35 -9.21 9.51 -2.01
C GLU A 35 -8.23 9.47 -3.19
N ASN A 36 -7.54 10.58 -3.47
CA ASN A 36 -6.52 10.65 -4.51
C ASN A 36 -5.37 9.67 -4.24
N ALA A 37 -4.95 9.53 -2.98
CA ALA A 37 -3.94 8.56 -2.59
C ALA A 37 -4.46 7.12 -2.74
N PHE A 38 -5.69 6.84 -2.31
CA PHE A 38 -6.36 5.54 -2.40
C PHE A 38 -6.54 5.07 -3.85
N ASN A 39 -6.85 6.00 -4.75
CA ASN A 39 -7.05 5.72 -6.17
C ASN A 39 -5.79 5.16 -6.87
N ASN A 40 -4.61 5.26 -6.24
CA ASN A 40 -3.38 4.65 -6.74
C ASN A 40 -3.26 3.16 -6.45
N PHE A 41 -4.21 2.57 -5.71
CA PHE A 41 -4.22 1.15 -5.37
C PHE A 41 -5.33 0.41 -6.12
N ARG A 42 -5.05 -0.86 -6.45
CA ARG A 42 -6.04 -1.83 -6.91
C ARG A 42 -5.83 -3.13 -6.16
N VAL A 43 -6.90 -3.89 -5.98
CA VAL A 43 -6.84 -5.24 -5.43
C VAL A 43 -7.25 -6.23 -6.52
N ASP A 44 -6.54 -7.34 -6.62
CA ASP A 44 -7.01 -8.49 -7.37
C ASP A 44 -8.12 -9.19 -6.57
N PRO A 45 -9.35 -9.30 -7.10
CA PRO A 45 -10.49 -9.82 -6.36
C PRO A 45 -10.41 -11.32 -6.05
N ILE A 46 -9.51 -12.06 -6.69
CA ILE A 46 -9.33 -13.50 -6.51
C ILE A 46 -8.20 -13.78 -5.50
N THR A 47 -7.08 -13.07 -5.63
CA THR A 47 -5.88 -13.33 -4.81
C THR A 47 -5.77 -12.43 -3.58
N GLY A 48 -6.47 -11.29 -3.59
CA GLY A 48 -6.31 -10.23 -2.59
C GLY A 48 -5.00 -9.46 -2.73
N GLU A 49 -4.25 -9.63 -3.83
CA GLU A 49 -3.02 -8.88 -4.09
C GLU A 49 -3.33 -7.40 -4.30
N ILE A 50 -2.75 -6.54 -3.46
CA ILE A 50 -2.86 -5.09 -3.61
C ILE A 50 -1.67 -4.58 -4.41
N VAL A 51 -1.95 -3.97 -5.55
CA VAL A 51 -0.94 -3.41 -6.46
C VAL A 51 -1.03 -1.89 -6.51
N LEU A 52 0.13 -1.27 -6.70
CA LEU A 52 0.26 0.17 -6.94
C LEU A 52 0.21 0.43 -8.45
N ILE A 53 -0.77 1.21 -8.91
CA ILE A 53 -0.95 1.52 -10.34
C ILE A 53 -0.28 2.83 -10.78
N THR A 54 0.06 3.71 -9.82
CA THR A 54 0.72 5.00 -10.08
C THR A 54 1.78 5.27 -9.03
N SER A 55 2.89 5.93 -9.41
CA SER A 55 3.96 6.27 -8.47
C SER A 55 3.48 7.17 -7.33
N MET A 56 3.92 6.87 -6.10
CA MET A 56 3.69 7.72 -4.93
C MET A 56 4.96 8.49 -4.53
N ALA A 57 4.77 9.65 -3.92
CA ALA A 57 5.85 10.48 -3.42
C ALA A 57 5.76 10.61 -1.90
N TYR A 58 6.80 10.18 -1.18
CA TYR A 58 6.87 10.23 0.29
C TYR A 58 6.44 11.58 0.89
N LYS A 59 6.87 12.70 0.27
CA LYS A 59 6.53 14.04 0.75
C LYS A 59 5.03 14.33 0.73
N LYS A 60 4.29 13.77 -0.24
CA LYS A 60 2.85 14.00 -0.40
C LYS A 60 2.02 12.99 0.38
N SER A 61 2.45 11.73 0.41
CA SER A 61 1.73 10.62 1.01
C SER A 61 2.77 9.67 1.61
N SER A 62 3.05 9.83 2.91
CA SER A 62 3.97 8.98 3.66
C SER A 62 3.30 7.74 4.20
N THR A 63 2.04 7.87 4.61
CA THR A 63 1.22 6.77 5.14
C THR A 63 -0.18 6.90 4.59
N ILE A 64 -0.78 5.78 4.19
CA ILE A 64 -2.19 5.71 3.82
C ILE A 64 -2.85 4.54 4.55
N GLU A 65 -4.07 4.75 5.02
CA GLU A 65 -4.92 3.74 5.64
C GLU A 65 -6.25 3.62 4.89
N PHE A 66 -6.71 2.40 4.64
CA PHE A 66 -8.02 2.10 4.03
C PHE A 66 -8.54 0.73 4.47
N GLN A 67 -9.75 0.36 4.07
CA GLN A 67 -10.36 -0.93 4.42
C GLN A 67 -10.19 -1.95 3.29
N ALA A 68 -9.85 -3.17 3.64
CA ALA A 68 -10.00 -4.34 2.80
C ALA A 68 -11.18 -5.18 3.30
N THR A 69 -12.00 -5.65 2.37
CA THR A 69 -13.15 -6.51 2.64
C THR A 69 -12.97 -7.81 1.88
N VAL A 70 -13.39 -8.91 2.49
CA VAL A 70 -13.50 -10.20 1.82
C VAL A 70 -14.90 -10.75 2.02
N LYS A 71 -15.47 -11.35 0.98
CA LYS A 71 -16.79 -11.95 1.01
C LYS A 71 -16.73 -13.37 0.45
N ASP A 72 -17.38 -14.32 1.12
CA ASP A 72 -17.70 -15.61 0.50
C ASP A 72 -18.95 -15.43 -0.39
N ILE A 73 -18.79 -15.64 -1.70
CA ILE A 73 -19.87 -15.49 -2.68
C ILE A 73 -20.75 -16.74 -2.79
N LYS A 74 -20.31 -17.89 -2.24
CA LYS A 74 -21.08 -19.14 -2.21
C LYS A 74 -21.69 -19.44 -0.86
N GLY A 75 -21.35 -18.66 0.16
CA GLY A 75 -21.97 -18.73 1.48
C GLY A 75 -23.50 -18.71 1.42
N MET A 76 -24.16 -19.60 2.18
CA MET A 76 -25.63 -19.66 2.27
C MET A 76 -26.25 -18.38 2.88
N LYS A 77 -25.44 -17.61 3.61
CA LYS A 77 -25.77 -16.30 4.17
C LYS A 77 -24.62 -15.35 3.86
N PRO A 78 -24.82 -14.02 3.91
CA PRO A 78 -23.73 -13.08 3.76
C PRO A 78 -22.62 -13.34 4.80
N GLN A 79 -21.49 -13.88 4.35
CA GLN A 79 -20.26 -14.05 5.12
C GLN A 79 -19.26 -13.02 4.61
N THR A 80 -18.89 -12.08 5.49
CA THR A 80 -18.00 -10.97 5.15
C THR A 80 -17.09 -10.67 6.34
N ASP A 81 -15.83 -10.36 6.05
CA ASP A 81 -14.87 -9.88 7.04
C ASP A 81 -14.13 -8.65 6.52
N ASN A 82 -13.64 -7.82 7.44
CA ASN A 82 -12.96 -6.56 7.14
C ASN A 82 -11.62 -6.46 7.86
N ALA A 83 -10.64 -5.81 7.22
CA ALA A 83 -9.35 -5.51 7.80
C ALA A 83 -8.89 -4.09 7.42
N THR A 84 -8.20 -3.42 8.35
CA THR A 84 -7.52 -2.15 8.04
C THR A 84 -6.17 -2.43 7.38
N VAL A 85 -5.92 -1.80 6.24
CA VAL A 85 -4.65 -1.83 5.53
C VAL A 85 -3.92 -0.51 5.77
N THR A 86 -2.70 -0.58 6.29
CA THR A 86 -1.80 0.58 6.45
C THR A 86 -0.59 0.41 5.55
N ILE A 87 -0.36 1.36 4.63
CA ILE A 87 0.78 1.35 3.70
C ILE A 87 1.71 2.50 4.05
N HIS A 88 2.99 2.19 4.24
CA HIS A 88 4.05 3.17 4.46
C HIS A 88 4.91 3.32 3.22
N VAL A 89 5.02 4.55 2.71
CA VAL A 89 5.96 4.92 1.65
C VAL A 89 7.30 5.15 2.30
N LEU A 90 8.33 4.46 1.82
CA LEU A 90 9.71 4.63 2.31
C LEU A 90 10.53 5.41 1.30
N VAL A 91 11.38 6.31 1.79
CA VAL A 91 12.41 6.92 0.96
C VAL A 91 13.49 5.86 0.75
N ALA A 92 13.65 5.39 -0.49
CA ALA A 92 14.83 4.61 -0.83
C ALA A 92 16.07 5.51 -0.68
N GLU A 93 16.91 5.24 0.32
CA GLU A 93 18.26 5.79 0.35
C GLU A 93 18.97 5.27 -0.91
N ARG A 94 19.05 6.11 -1.95
CA ARG A 94 19.89 5.79 -3.11
C ARG A 94 21.32 5.72 -2.60
N ASN A 95 21.88 4.51 -2.64
CA ASN A 95 23.29 4.21 -2.40
C ASN A 95 24.16 5.38 -2.86
N LYS A 96 24.90 5.97 -1.93
CA LYS A 96 25.89 7.01 -2.23
C LYS A 96 26.78 6.50 -3.39
N PRO A 97 27.14 7.33 -4.37
CA PRO A 97 28.01 6.88 -5.46
C PRO A 97 29.31 6.33 -4.88
N ILE A 98 29.66 5.09 -5.24
CA ILE A 98 30.99 4.53 -5.01
C ILE A 98 31.81 4.92 -6.24
N PHE A 99 32.77 5.83 -6.08
CA PHE A 99 33.66 6.16 -7.18
C PHE A 99 34.75 5.09 -7.30
N GLY A 100 35.07 4.70 -8.53
CA GLY A 100 36.18 3.78 -8.81
C GLY A 100 37.55 4.46 -8.68
N PRO A 101 38.65 3.69 -8.70
CA PRO A 101 40.02 4.24 -8.70
C PRO A 101 40.21 5.27 -9.82
N PRO A 102 41.03 6.33 -9.63
CA PRO A 102 41.95 6.58 -8.51
C PRO A 102 41.31 7.20 -7.26
N TRP A 103 39.98 7.37 -7.22
CA TRP A 103 39.30 7.93 -6.06
C TRP A 103 39.36 6.97 -4.86
N SER A 104 39.61 7.53 -3.67
CA SER A 104 39.41 6.84 -2.39
C SER A 104 39.05 7.86 -1.31
N ALA A 105 38.49 7.42 -0.18
CA ALA A 105 38.20 8.31 0.95
C ALA A 105 39.47 9.04 1.47
N GLY A 106 40.65 8.44 1.32
CA GLY A 106 41.94 9.04 1.67
C GLY A 106 42.58 9.89 0.56
N ASN A 107 42.04 9.85 -0.66
CA ASN A 107 42.48 10.68 -1.78
C ASN A 107 41.27 11.17 -2.60
N PRO A 108 40.55 12.20 -2.10
CA PRO A 108 39.34 12.70 -2.75
C PRO A 108 39.62 13.61 -3.95
N TRP A 109 40.89 13.92 -4.25
CA TRP A 109 41.28 14.77 -5.36
C TRP A 109 41.85 13.91 -6.50
N ILE A 110 41.24 14.05 -7.68
CA ILE A 110 41.74 13.52 -8.96
C ILE A 110 42.41 14.67 -9.69
#